data_AF-A0A920KKM5-F1
#
_entry.id   AF-A0A920KKM5-F1
#
_cell.length_a   1.000
_cell.length_b   1.000
_cell.length_c   1.000
_cell.angle_alpha   90.00
_cell.angle_beta   90.00
_cell.angle_gamma   90.00
#
_symmetry.space_group_name_H-M   'P 1'
#
loop_
_entity.id
_entity.type
_entity.pdbx_description
1 polymer ?
#
loop_
_entity_poly.entity_id
_entity_poly.type
_entity_poly.pdbx_seq_one_letter_code
_entity_poly.pdbx_strand_id
1 'polypeptide(L)'
;MQIILIIILSLFSFSTFGYHENDTSFDEDEIICIATYELAEEFFLQMKDPSTSEEMKKRKQSLLDKYDVGHFPQEDIDFYILEIHYAWSANFDFLPPILENCRTNIS
;
A
#
# COMPACT_ATOMS: atom_id res chain seq x y z
N MET A 1 26.23 -20.48 13.68
CA MET A 1 25.23 -19.39 13.64
C MET A 1 24.97 -18.86 12.23
N GLN A 2 25.02 -19.69 11.19
CA GLN A 2 24.63 -19.29 9.82
C GLN A 2 23.38 -20.06 9.35
N ILE A 3 23.18 -21.27 9.86
CA ILE A 3 22.03 -22.13 9.49
C ILE A 3 20.71 -21.61 10.11
N ILE A 4 20.75 -21.06 11.32
CA ILE A 4 19.55 -20.50 11.99
C ILE A 4 19.05 -19.24 11.24
N LEU A 5 19.96 -18.47 10.64
CA LEU A 5 19.62 -17.27 9.87
C LEU A 5 18.84 -17.60 8.59
N ILE A 6 19.18 -18.74 7.95
CA ILE A 6 18.50 -19.23 6.74
C ILE A 6 17.08 -19.71 7.07
N ILE A 7 16.89 -20.34 8.23
CA ILE A 7 15.57 -20.81 8.68
C ILE A 7 14.63 -19.62 8.95
N ILE A 8 15.14 -18.55 9.58
CA ILE A 8 14.36 -17.33 9.82
C ILE A 8 14.01 -16.63 8.50
N LEU A 9 14.92 -16.58 7.52
CA LEU A 9 14.65 -16.05 6.18
C LEU A 9 13.64 -16.90 5.38
N SER A 10 13.59 -18.22 5.59
CA SER A 10 12.60 -19.10 4.93
C SER A 10 11.19 -19.02 5.52
N LEU A 11 11.04 -18.53 6.76
CA LEU A 11 9.73 -18.36 7.40
C LEU A 11 9.02 -17.07 6.95
N PHE A 12 9.75 -16.11 6.36
CA PHE A 12 9.15 -14.94 5.70
C PHE A 12 8.57 -15.26 4.31
N SER A 13 8.77 -16.47 3.79
CA SER A 13 8.20 -16.89 2.50
C SER A 13 6.84 -17.62 2.63
N PHE A 14 6.25 -17.68 3.83
CA PHE A 14 4.98 -18.36 4.08
C PHE A 14 4.00 -17.44 4.84
N SER A 15 3.57 -16.36 4.20
CA SER A 15 2.41 -15.60 4.67
C SER A 15 1.69 -14.87 3.53
N THR A 16 1.42 -15.56 2.41
CA THR A 16 0.45 -15.09 1.41
C THR A 16 -0.33 -16.27 0.80
N PHE A 17 -1.16 -16.89 1.64
CA PHE A 17 -2.32 -17.64 1.15
C PHE A 17 -3.54 -17.19 1.98
N GLY A 18 -3.90 -15.91 1.82
CA GLY A 18 -5.26 -15.45 2.06
C GLY A 18 -6.09 -15.89 0.85
N TYR A 19 -6.77 -17.03 0.98
CA TYR A 19 -7.69 -17.52 -0.04
C TYR A 19 -8.97 -16.67 0.02
N HIS A 20 -9.02 -15.58 -0.74
CA HIS A 20 -10.28 -14.88 -1.02
C HIS A 20 -10.88 -15.48 -2.30
N GLU A 21 -11.71 -16.51 -2.13
CA GLU A 21 -12.70 -16.90 -3.14
C GLU A 21 -13.79 -15.82 -3.18
N ASN A 22 -13.53 -14.75 -3.91
CA ASN A 22 -14.57 -13.93 -4.51
C ASN A 22 -14.10 -13.58 -5.92
N ASP A 23 -14.96 -13.85 -6.90
CA ASP A 23 -14.73 -13.78 -8.34
C ASP A 23 -14.67 -12.33 -8.88
N THR A 24 -14.05 -11.45 -8.09
CA THR A 24 -13.72 -10.07 -8.40
C THR A 24 -12.20 -9.99 -8.37
N SER A 25 -11.56 -10.09 -9.54
CA SER A 25 -10.11 -9.86 -9.63
C SER A 25 -9.86 -8.39 -9.31
N PHE A 26 -9.58 -8.08 -8.06
CA PHE A 26 -9.10 -6.75 -7.67
C PHE A 26 -7.68 -6.58 -8.22
N ASP A 27 -7.37 -5.40 -8.75
CA ASP A 27 -5.99 -5.09 -9.09
C ASP A 27 -5.23 -4.81 -7.80
N GLU A 28 -4.43 -5.78 -7.35
CA GLU A 28 -3.59 -5.69 -6.16
C GLU A 28 -2.74 -4.41 -6.19
N ASP A 29 -2.26 -4.01 -7.37
CA ASP A 29 -1.46 -2.79 -7.55
C ASP A 29 -2.28 -1.53 -7.23
N GLU A 30 -3.57 -1.50 -7.55
CA GLU A 30 -4.44 -0.37 -7.22
C GLU A 30 -4.73 -0.29 -5.71
N ILE A 31 -4.90 -1.43 -5.03
CA ILE A 31 -5.05 -1.47 -3.56
C ILE A 31 -3.77 -0.96 -2.89
N ILE A 32 -2.59 -1.42 -3.34
CA ILE A 32 -1.29 -0.93 -2.88
C ILE A 32 -1.19 0.58 -3.07
N CYS A 33 -1.64 1.11 -4.20
CA CYS A 33 -1.61 2.54 -4.46
C CYS A 33 -2.60 3.34 -3.62
N ILE A 34 -3.80 2.84 -3.37
CA ILE A 34 -4.76 3.45 -2.44
C ILE A 34 -4.13 3.55 -1.03
N ALA A 35 -3.57 2.46 -0.52
CA ALA A 35 -2.88 2.41 0.77
C ALA A 35 -1.67 3.36 0.83
N THR A 36 -0.87 3.39 -0.24
CA THR A 36 0.29 4.29 -0.36
C THR A 36 -0.13 5.75 -0.33
N TYR A 37 -1.18 6.13 -1.06
CA TYR A 37 -1.69 7.50 -1.06
C TYR A 37 -2.27 7.90 0.30
N GLU A 38 -2.92 6.99 1.02
CA GLU A 38 -3.40 7.25 2.38
C GLU A 38 -2.26 7.58 3.35
N LEU A 39 -1.21 6.74 3.37
CA LEU A 39 -0.03 6.99 4.20
C LEU A 39 0.68 8.29 3.82
N ALA A 40 0.81 8.55 2.52
CA ALA A 40 1.46 9.78 2.03
C ALA A 40 0.62 11.03 2.36
N GLU A 41 -0.71 10.97 2.24
CA GLU A 41 -1.64 12.04 2.61
C GLU A 41 -1.41 12.48 4.06
N GLU A 42 -1.40 11.52 4.99
CA GLU A 42 -1.18 11.78 6.42
C GLU A 42 0.23 12.32 6.70
N PHE A 43 1.25 11.73 6.07
CA PHE A 43 2.63 12.16 6.23
C PHE A 43 2.83 13.62 5.81
N PHE A 44 2.39 13.99 4.61
CA PHE A 44 2.57 15.36 4.12
C PHE A 44 1.77 16.37 4.95
N LEU A 45 0.60 15.97 5.47
CA LEU A 45 -0.15 16.80 6.41
C LEU A 45 0.65 17.06 7.70
N GLN A 46 1.26 16.02 8.28
CA GLN A 46 2.11 16.15 9.47
C GLN A 46 3.38 17.00 9.22
N MET A 47 3.91 16.92 8.00
CA MET A 47 5.06 17.72 7.55
C MET A 47 4.70 19.18 7.24
N LYS A 48 3.43 19.58 7.43
CA LYS A 48 2.89 20.92 7.11
C LYS A 48 2.98 21.24 5.61
N ASP A 49 2.86 20.23 4.76
CA ASP A 49 2.68 20.36 3.31
C ASP A 49 1.25 19.96 2.90
N PRO A 50 0.26 20.84 3.15
CA PRO A 50 -1.13 20.53 2.83
C PRO A 50 -1.38 20.44 1.32
N SER A 51 -0.56 21.09 0.49
CA SER A 51 -0.68 21.02 -0.98
C SER A 51 -0.44 19.60 -1.48
N THR A 52 0.65 18.97 -1.04
CA THR A 52 0.99 17.61 -1.45
C THR A 52 0.04 16.60 -0.82
N SER A 53 -0.37 16.80 0.44
CA SER A 53 -1.40 15.99 1.10
C SER A 53 -2.71 15.96 0.31
N GLU A 54 -3.21 17.12 -0.13
CA GLU A 54 -4.41 17.21 -0.96
C GLU A 54 -4.22 16.61 -2.36
N GLU A 55 -3.01 16.61 -2.92
CA GLU A 55 -2.72 15.85 -4.15
C GLU A 55 -2.88 14.34 -3.91
N MET A 56 -2.32 13.81 -2.83
CA MET A 56 -2.42 12.38 -2.50
C MET A 56 -3.87 11.95 -2.32
N LYS A 57 -4.65 12.77 -1.58
CA LYS A 57 -6.08 12.56 -1.40
C LYS A 57 -6.84 12.51 -2.72
N LYS A 58 -6.57 13.45 -3.64
CA LYS A 58 -7.20 13.47 -4.97
C LYS A 58 -6.86 12.23 -5.79
N ARG A 59 -5.61 11.77 -5.74
CA ARG A 59 -5.19 10.56 -6.44
C ARG A 59 -5.85 9.31 -5.87
N LYS A 60 -5.90 9.19 -4.55
CA LYS A 60 -6.65 8.13 -3.85
C LYS A 60 -8.11 8.11 -4.30
N GLN A 61 -8.78 9.26 -4.26
CA GLN A 61 -10.18 9.37 -4.69
C GLN A 61 -10.36 9.04 -6.17
N SER A 62 -9.43 9.46 -7.03
CA SER A 62 -9.47 9.15 -8.46
C SER A 62 -9.41 7.65 -8.75
N LEU A 63 -8.67 6.86 -7.95
CA LEU A 63 -8.66 5.40 -8.07
C LEU A 63 -9.97 4.78 -7.58
N LEU A 64 -10.48 5.24 -6.44
CA LEU A 64 -11.74 4.76 -5.88
C LEU A 64 -12.94 5.06 -6.80
N ASP A 65 -12.95 6.22 -7.46
CA ASP A 65 -14.04 6.68 -8.33
C ASP A 65 -14.14 5.90 -9.66
N LYS A 66 -13.14 5.08 -10.02
CA LYS A 66 -13.20 4.22 -11.21
C LYS A 66 -14.20 3.06 -11.05
N TYR A 67 -14.53 2.71 -9.81
CA TYR A 67 -15.27 1.51 -9.49
C TYR A 67 -16.49 1.82 -8.64
N ASP A 68 -17.38 0.82 -8.54
CA ASP A 68 -18.51 0.91 -7.64
C ASP A 68 -18.05 0.91 -6.17
N VAL A 69 -18.86 1.55 -5.31
CA VAL A 69 -18.60 1.58 -3.87
C VAL A 69 -18.48 0.16 -3.33
N GLY A 70 -17.40 -0.10 -2.58
CA GLY A 70 -17.12 -1.42 -2.02
C GLY A 70 -16.41 -2.37 -2.99
N HIS A 71 -15.99 -1.89 -4.17
CA HIS A 71 -15.11 -2.66 -5.05
C HIS A 71 -13.83 -3.06 -4.32
N PHE A 72 -13.14 -2.13 -3.66
CA PHE A 72 -11.97 -2.48 -2.84
C PHE A 72 -12.40 -2.81 -1.41
N PRO A 73 -12.17 -4.04 -0.90
CA PRO A 73 -12.43 -4.37 0.49
C PRO A 73 -11.57 -3.53 1.42
N GLN A 74 -12.18 -2.92 2.45
CA GLN A 74 -11.45 -2.09 3.40
C GLN A 74 -10.39 -2.88 4.16
N GLU A 75 -10.64 -4.17 4.44
CA GLU A 75 -9.69 -5.06 5.12
C GLU A 75 -8.38 -5.22 4.32
N ASP A 76 -8.47 -5.29 2.99
CA ASP A 76 -7.29 -5.38 2.13
C ASP A 76 -6.51 -4.05 2.13
N ILE A 77 -7.21 -2.91 2.05
CA ILE A 77 -6.59 -1.58 2.14
C ILE A 77 -5.86 -1.44 3.48
N ASP A 78 -6.52 -1.76 4.59
CA ASP A 78 -5.96 -1.67 5.94
C ASP A 78 -4.73 -2.58 6.11
N PHE A 79 -4.78 -3.78 5.53
CA PHE A 79 -3.66 -4.70 5.50
C PHE A 79 -2.44 -4.09 4.78
N TYR A 80 -2.61 -3.54 3.57
CA TYR A 80 -1.50 -2.93 2.85
C TYR A 80 -1.00 -1.63 3.51
N ILE A 81 -1.87 -0.84 4.15
CA ILE A 81 -1.45 0.30 4.97
C ILE A 81 -0.48 -0.18 6.06
N LEU A 82 -0.82 -1.25 6.77
CA LEU A 82 0.03 -1.79 7.83
C LEU A 82 1.37 -2.31 7.29
N GLU A 83 1.35 -3.09 6.22
CA GLU A 83 2.56 -3.66 5.61
C GLU A 83 3.51 -2.57 5.11
N ILE A 84 2.99 -1.57 4.38
CA ILE A 84 3.79 -0.46 3.86
C ILE A 84 4.32 0.39 5.01
N HIS A 85 3.50 0.70 6.02
CA HIS A 85 3.93 1.44 7.20
C HIS A 85 5.08 0.71 7.90
N TYR A 86 4.97 -0.59 8.11
CA TYR A 86 5.99 -1.39 8.77
C TYR A 86 7.31 -1.36 7.97
N ALA A 87 7.24 -1.59 6.66
CA ALA A 87 8.41 -1.55 5.79
C ALA A 87 9.06 -0.15 5.75
N TRP A 88 8.26 0.91 5.72
CA TRP A 88 8.76 2.29 5.74
C TRP A 88 9.36 2.69 7.09
N SER A 89 8.80 2.22 8.20
CA SER A 89 9.38 2.42 9.53
C SER A 89 10.75 1.75 9.68
N ALA A 90 11.00 0.66 8.95
CA ALA A 90 12.28 -0.04 8.92
C ALA A 90 13.28 0.58 7.92
N ASN A 91 12.79 1.17 6.82
CA ASN A 91 13.59 1.81 5.80
C ASN A 91 12.91 3.09 5.28
N PHE A 92 13.44 4.25 5.65
CA PHE A 92 12.87 5.55 5.28
C PHE A 92 12.75 5.77 3.75
N ASP A 93 13.63 5.14 2.96
CA ASP A 93 13.62 5.25 1.50
C ASP A 93 12.63 4.29 0.82
N PHE A 94 11.81 3.56 1.59
CA PHE A 94 10.87 2.58 1.07
C PHE A 94 9.64 3.21 0.39
N LEU A 95 9.09 4.29 0.94
CA LEU A 95 7.86 4.89 0.42
C LEU A 95 8.04 5.61 -0.94
N PRO A 96 9.11 6.39 -1.20
CA PRO A 96 9.22 7.16 -2.45
C PRO A 96 9.16 6.32 -3.74
N PRO A 97 9.83 5.15 -3.86
CA PRO A 97 9.72 4.31 -5.06
C PRO A 97 8.30 3.80 -5.34
N ILE A 98 7.55 3.45 -4.31
CA ILE A 98 6.16 2.96 -4.46
C ILE A 98 5.26 4.10 -4.91
N LEU A 99 5.42 5.28 -4.29
CA LEU A 99 4.66 6.46 -4.67
C LEU A 99 4.92 6.87 -6.13
N GLU A 100 6.17 6.78 -6.59
CA GLU A 100 6.52 7.03 -7.99
C GLU A 100 5.89 6.01 -8.94
N ASN A 101 5.89 4.73 -8.57
CA ASN A 101 5.25 3.67 -9.35
C ASN A 101 3.75 3.93 -9.49
N CYS A 102 3.07 4.22 -8.38
CA CYS A 102 1.65 4.55 -8.39
C CYS A 102 1.37 5.75 -9.29
N ARG A 103 2.17 6.81 -9.18
CA ARG A 103 1.97 8.01 -10.02
C ARG A 103 2.16 7.75 -11.52
N THR A 104 3.08 6.87 -11.89
CA THR A 104 3.52 6.69 -13.28
C THR A 104 2.74 5.61 -14.01
N ASN A 105 2.40 4.53 -13.30
CA ASN A 105 1.90 3.30 -13.92
C ASN A 105 0.43 3.03 -13.61
N ILE A 106 -0.15 3.67 -12.58
CA ILE A 106 -1.50 3.38 -12.09
C ILE A 106 -2.30 4.69 -11.98
N SER A 107 -3.17 4.97 -12.95
CA SER A 107 -3.93 6.24 -13.05
C SER A 107 -5.42 6.02 -13.15
#